data_AF-A0A355DGF3-F1
#
_entry.id   AF-A0A355DGF3-F1
#
_cell.length_a   1.000
_cell.length_b   1.000
_cell.length_c   1.000
_cell.angle_alpha   90.00
_cell.angle_beta   90.00
_cell.angle_gamma   90.00
#
_symmetry.space_group_name_H-M   'P 1'
#
loop_
_entity.id
_entity.type
_entity.pdbx_description
1 polymer ?
#
loop_
_entity_poly.entity_id
_entity_poly.type
_entity_poly.pdbx_seq_one_letter_code
_entity_poly.pdbx_strand_id
1 'polypeptide(L)'
;MRETLEEVGLMIGFDDPTLVAQRRSIEGGDLRFRDALAAAGCRLDLSGMHPVGRWVTPPPSEKRYDTYFFVARAAPGAEPVADGREAVEVGWIRPVEALELWQAGEMTLISPTISMFQRLAGFGSADEVLAAAAYRAPAVQARVLVDPVHGEGSSLVWWPGDAGYTAPGTRPTMGWMWLPGPTPPGGPLPAAMMG
;
A
#
# COMPACT_ATOMS: atom_id res chain seq x y z
N MET A 1 6.74 -6.40 -6.20
CA MET A 1 6.76 -7.56 -7.12
C MET A 1 7.60 -8.68 -6.55
N ARG A 2 8.94 -8.60 -6.57
CA ARG A 2 9.80 -9.64 -6.00
C ARG A 2 9.42 -9.93 -4.54
N GLU A 3 9.39 -8.90 -3.68
CA GLU A 3 8.96 -9.05 -2.28
C GLU A 3 7.56 -9.66 -2.16
N THR A 4 6.63 -9.24 -3.04
CA THR A 4 5.26 -9.78 -3.07
C THR A 4 5.22 -11.28 -3.38
N LEU A 5 6.13 -11.78 -4.21
CA LEU A 5 6.30 -13.21 -4.44
C LEU A 5 6.92 -13.91 -3.23
N GLU A 6 7.97 -13.32 -2.65
CA GLU A 6 8.71 -13.87 -1.52
C GLU A 6 7.80 -14.00 -0.29
N GLU A 7 7.24 -12.88 0.16
CA GLU A 7 6.46 -12.79 1.40
C GLU A 7 5.09 -13.48 1.31
N VAL A 8 4.38 -13.32 0.19
CA VAL A 8 2.97 -13.74 0.10
C VAL A 8 2.63 -14.64 -1.09
N GLY A 9 3.62 -15.01 -1.90
CA GLY A 9 3.43 -15.98 -2.99
C GLY A 9 2.58 -15.48 -4.17
N LEU A 10 2.28 -14.18 -4.22
CA LEU A 10 1.48 -13.61 -5.30
C LEU A 10 2.35 -13.23 -6.50
N MET A 11 1.89 -13.61 -7.69
CA MET A 11 2.54 -13.28 -8.95
C MET A 11 1.97 -11.96 -9.48
N ILE A 12 2.84 -10.96 -9.66
CA ILE A 12 2.47 -9.66 -10.23
C ILE A 12 3.37 -9.43 -11.44
N GLY A 13 2.78 -9.30 -12.64
CA GLY A 13 3.55 -9.04 -13.86
C GLY A 13 4.37 -10.21 -14.39
N PHE A 14 4.01 -11.43 -13.99
CA PHE A 14 4.44 -12.72 -14.52
C PHE A 14 3.40 -13.77 -14.09
N ASP A 15 3.39 -14.94 -14.72
CA ASP A 15 2.31 -15.93 -14.58
C ASP A 15 2.80 -17.40 -14.49
N ASP A 16 4.07 -17.62 -14.14
CA ASP A 16 4.63 -18.96 -14.01
C ASP A 16 4.70 -19.43 -12.54
N PRO A 17 3.94 -20.49 -12.17
CA PRO A 17 3.86 -21.00 -10.80
C PRO A 17 5.16 -21.65 -10.30
N THR A 18 6.11 -21.98 -11.18
CA THR A 18 7.43 -22.48 -10.75
C THR A 18 8.18 -21.46 -9.92
N LEU A 19 7.96 -20.15 -10.17
CA LEU A 19 8.55 -19.09 -9.35
C LEU A 19 7.99 -19.07 -7.93
N VAL A 20 6.70 -19.40 -7.75
CA VAL A 20 6.10 -19.55 -6.42
C VAL A 20 6.73 -20.72 -5.68
N ALA A 21 6.95 -21.85 -6.36
CA ALA A 21 7.64 -23.00 -5.78
C ALA A 21 9.10 -22.70 -5.40
N GLN A 22 9.75 -21.79 -6.12
CA GLN A 22 11.13 -21.36 -5.88
C GLN A 22 11.27 -20.18 -4.90
N ARG A 23 10.16 -19.60 -4.42
CA ARG A 23 10.16 -18.33 -3.66
C ARG A 23 11.14 -18.31 -2.49
N ARG A 24 11.29 -19.42 -1.76
CA ARG A 24 12.23 -19.52 -0.61
C ARG A 24 13.70 -19.43 -1.02
N SER A 25 14.06 -20.03 -2.15
CA SER A 25 15.42 -19.89 -2.68
C SER A 25 15.69 -18.48 -3.20
N ILE A 26 14.64 -17.79 -3.65
CA ILE A 26 14.73 -16.40 -4.11
C ILE A 26 14.90 -15.45 -2.91
N GLU A 27 14.05 -15.60 -1.88
CA GLU A 27 14.11 -14.87 -0.61
C GLU A 27 15.47 -15.04 0.08
N GLY A 28 15.97 -16.29 0.14
CA GLY A 28 17.28 -16.61 0.74
C GLY A 28 18.49 -16.14 -0.06
N GLY A 29 18.30 -15.67 -1.30
CA GLY A 29 19.37 -15.23 -2.20
C GLY A 29 20.14 -16.36 -2.91
N ASP A 30 19.75 -17.62 -2.71
CA ASP A 30 20.33 -18.79 -3.38
C ASP A 30 20.03 -18.80 -4.89
N LEU A 31 18.87 -18.24 -5.28
CA LEU A 31 18.44 -18.08 -6.65
C LEU A 31 18.10 -16.62 -6.92
N ARG A 32 18.82 -15.98 -7.86
CA ARG A 32 18.46 -14.61 -8.25
C ARG A 32 17.11 -14.62 -8.96
N PHE A 33 16.19 -13.76 -8.53
CA PHE A 33 14.85 -13.63 -9.13
C PHE A 33 14.89 -13.48 -10.66
N ARG A 34 15.81 -12.65 -11.18
CA ARG A 34 16.00 -12.45 -12.62
C ARG A 34 16.38 -13.75 -13.34
N ASP A 35 17.23 -14.57 -12.72
CA ASP A 35 17.72 -15.79 -13.33
C ASP A 35 16.63 -16.88 -13.30
N ALA A 36 15.79 -16.90 -12.25
CA ALA A 36 14.57 -17.72 -12.21
C ALA A 36 13.60 -17.37 -13.35
N LEU A 37 13.31 -16.08 -13.54
CA LEU A 37 12.48 -15.60 -14.65
C LEU A 37 13.03 -16.02 -16.02
N ALA A 38 14.35 -15.87 -16.22
CA ALA A 38 15.00 -16.25 -17.46
C ALA A 38 14.92 -17.76 -17.72
N ALA A 39 15.11 -18.58 -16.68
CA ALA A 39 15.01 -20.03 -16.79
C ALA A 39 13.58 -20.52 -17.10
N ALA A 40 12.57 -19.84 -16.56
CA ALA A 40 11.16 -20.06 -16.85
C ALA A 40 10.73 -19.54 -18.24
N GLY A 41 11.58 -18.76 -18.93
CA GLY A 41 11.21 -18.08 -20.17
C GLY A 41 10.21 -16.93 -19.97
N CYS A 42 9.99 -16.52 -18.72
CA CYS A 42 9.07 -15.44 -18.38
C CYS A 42 9.67 -14.08 -18.68
N ARG A 43 8.81 -13.16 -19.13
CA ARG A 43 9.13 -11.73 -19.20
C ARG A 43 8.28 -10.98 -18.21
N LEU A 44 8.86 -9.96 -17.59
CA LEU A 44 8.12 -9.09 -16.69
C LEU A 44 7.21 -8.14 -17.49
N ASP A 45 5.91 -8.22 -17.24
CA ASP A 45 4.93 -7.26 -17.71
C ASP A 45 4.48 -6.37 -16.54
N LEU A 46 5.01 -5.15 -16.50
CA LEU A 46 4.68 -4.16 -15.47
C LEU A 46 3.62 -3.16 -15.92
N SER A 47 3.01 -3.35 -17.09
CA SER A 47 2.08 -2.37 -17.67
C SER A 47 0.84 -2.16 -16.80
N GLY A 48 0.43 -3.16 -16.02
CA GLY A 48 -0.68 -3.09 -15.06
C GLY A 48 -0.31 -2.66 -13.64
N MET A 49 0.94 -2.24 -13.39
CA MET A 49 1.40 -1.79 -12.08
C MET A 49 1.60 -0.27 -12.07
N HIS A 50 0.94 0.41 -11.13
CA HIS A 50 0.93 1.87 -11.07
C HIS A 50 1.55 2.38 -9.77
N PRO A 51 2.51 3.31 -9.81
CA PRO A 51 2.96 4.00 -8.61
C PRO A 51 1.83 4.91 -8.10
N VAL A 52 1.54 4.81 -6.80
CA VAL A 52 0.45 5.55 -6.13
C VAL A 52 0.92 6.33 -4.90
N GLY A 53 2.16 6.13 -4.46
CA GLY A 53 2.71 6.93 -3.39
C GLY A 53 4.22 6.85 -3.28
N ARG A 54 4.77 7.80 -2.55
CA ARG A 54 6.14 7.78 -2.04
C ARG A 54 6.12 8.32 -0.62
N TRP A 55 6.72 7.60 0.31
CA TRP A 55 6.85 8.01 1.69
C TRP A 55 8.30 7.90 2.14
N VAL A 56 8.81 8.98 2.74
CA VAL A 56 10.18 9.04 3.23
C VAL A 56 10.16 9.18 4.75
N THR A 57 10.93 8.34 5.46
CA THR A 57 11.07 8.47 6.91
C THR A 57 11.80 9.79 7.24
N PRO A 58 11.20 10.66 8.07
CA PRO A 58 11.78 11.94 8.43
C PRO A 58 12.98 11.77 9.39
N PRO A 59 13.95 12.70 9.37
CA PRO A 59 14.94 12.81 10.45
C PRO A 59 14.27 13.10 11.81
N PRO A 60 14.87 12.71 12.94
CA PRO A 60 16.20 12.07 13.09
C PRO A 60 16.16 10.54 13.18
N SER A 61 15.07 9.87 12.78
CA SER A 61 14.92 8.41 12.95
C SER A 61 16.16 7.62 12.51
N GLU A 62 16.64 6.70 13.34
CA GLU A 62 17.87 5.93 13.11
C GLU A 62 17.80 5.09 11.83
N LYS A 63 16.61 4.53 11.55
CA LYS A 63 16.33 3.77 10.32
C LYS A 63 15.43 4.60 9.42
N ARG A 64 15.91 4.88 8.20
CA ARG A 64 15.18 5.68 7.23
C ARG A 64 14.94 4.92 5.95
N TYR A 65 13.73 5.03 5.44
CA TYR A 65 13.31 4.42 4.19
C TYR A 65 12.81 5.50 3.23
N ASP A 66 12.99 5.24 1.94
CA ASP A 66 12.43 6.00 0.83
C ASP A 66 11.58 5.04 0.01
N THR A 67 10.32 4.91 0.43
CA THR A 67 9.45 3.80 0.01
C THR A 67 8.48 4.28 -1.04
N TYR A 68 8.46 3.60 -2.20
CA TYR A 68 7.42 3.78 -3.21
C TYR A 68 6.30 2.76 -3.01
N PHE A 69 5.06 3.21 -3.17
CA PHE A 69 3.85 2.40 -3.09
C PHE A 69 3.27 2.21 -4.48
N PHE A 70 2.79 1.00 -4.74
CA PHE A 70 2.24 0.60 -6.03
C PHE A 70 0.91 -0.12 -5.83
N VAL A 71 0.02 -0.01 -6.83
CA VAL A 71 -1.16 -0.87 -6.98
C VAL A 71 -1.02 -1.72 -8.24
N ALA A 72 -1.53 -2.94 -8.16
CA ALA A 72 -1.65 -3.86 -9.29
C ALA A 72 -2.83 -4.81 -9.03
N ARG A 73 -3.38 -5.39 -10.10
CA ARG A 73 -4.42 -6.41 -9.99
C ARG A 73 -3.78 -7.76 -9.63
N ALA A 74 -4.28 -8.39 -8.57
CA ALA A 74 -4.01 -9.80 -8.33
C ALA A 74 -4.79 -10.68 -9.31
N ALA A 75 -4.26 -11.85 -9.66
CA ALA A 75 -4.96 -12.80 -10.50
C ALA A 75 -6.29 -13.22 -9.84
N PRO A 76 -7.38 -13.43 -10.63
CA PRO A 76 -8.64 -13.91 -10.07
C PRO A 76 -8.46 -15.21 -9.28
N GLY A 77 -8.98 -15.26 -8.05
CA GLY A 77 -8.85 -16.42 -7.17
C GLY A 77 -7.45 -16.63 -6.58
N ALA A 78 -6.55 -15.64 -6.69
CA ALA A 78 -5.25 -15.72 -6.05
C ALA A 78 -5.39 -15.65 -4.52
N GLU A 79 -4.92 -16.70 -3.85
CA GLU A 79 -4.87 -16.77 -2.39
C GLU A 79 -3.44 -16.50 -1.91
N PRO A 80 -3.22 -15.43 -1.13
CA PRO A 80 -1.90 -15.14 -0.59
C PRO A 80 -1.51 -16.19 0.46
N VAL A 81 -0.23 -16.53 0.51
CA VAL A 81 0.31 -17.47 1.49
C VAL A 81 1.55 -16.86 2.12
N ALA A 82 1.49 -16.60 3.42
CA ALA A 82 2.59 -16.03 4.17
C ALA A 82 3.85 -16.90 4.05
N ASP A 83 5.02 -16.29 4.15
CA ASP A 83 6.32 -16.96 4.16
C ASP A 83 6.53 -17.78 5.47
N GLY A 84 5.84 -17.39 6.54
CA GLY A 84 5.94 -17.96 7.87
C GLY A 84 7.16 -17.46 8.65
N ARG A 85 7.82 -16.40 8.17
CA ARG A 85 9.03 -15.82 8.77
C ARG A 85 8.80 -14.35 9.11
N GLU A 86 8.66 -13.51 8.09
CA GLU A 86 8.37 -12.08 8.28
C GLU A 86 6.87 -11.86 8.43
N ALA A 87 6.07 -12.59 7.63
CA ALA A 87 4.63 -12.64 7.76
C ALA A 87 4.21 -13.98 8.40
N VAL A 88 3.42 -13.91 9.46
CA VAL A 88 2.81 -15.09 10.10
C VAL A 88 1.35 -15.29 9.71
N GLU A 89 0.71 -14.23 9.21
CA GLU A 89 -0.67 -14.20 8.76
C GLU A 89 -0.78 -13.30 7.52
N VAL A 90 -1.64 -13.69 6.59
CA VAL A 90 -1.95 -12.90 5.40
C VAL A 90 -3.39 -13.15 4.98
N GLY A 91 -4.04 -12.13 4.43
CA GLY A 91 -5.40 -12.24 3.93
C GLY A 91 -5.82 -11.04 3.11
N TRP A 92 -7.00 -11.15 2.53
CA TRP A 92 -7.68 -10.05 1.85
C TRP A 92 -8.57 -9.31 2.84
N ILE A 93 -8.47 -7.98 2.88
CA ILE A 93 -9.29 -7.10 3.73
C ILE A 93 -9.74 -5.88 2.94
N ARG A 94 -10.96 -5.39 3.18
CA ARG A 94 -11.38 -4.12 2.58
C ARG A 94 -10.65 -2.96 3.26
N PRO A 95 -10.23 -1.92 2.51
CA PRO A 95 -9.54 -0.77 3.11
C PRO A 95 -10.31 -0.12 4.27
N VAL A 96 -11.64 -0.02 4.16
CA VAL A 96 -12.50 0.55 5.22
C VAL A 96 -12.45 -0.30 6.49
N GLU A 97 -12.55 -1.63 6.37
CA GLU A 97 -12.50 -2.57 7.51
C GLU A 97 -11.13 -2.49 8.23
N ALA A 98 -10.03 -2.40 7.47
CA ALA A 98 -8.69 -2.24 8.05
C ALA A 98 -8.56 -0.94 8.87
N LEU A 99 -9.17 0.15 8.41
CA LEU A 99 -9.18 1.42 9.13
C LEU A 99 -10.05 1.36 10.40
N GLU A 100 -11.19 0.66 10.34
CA GLU A 100 -12.07 0.44 11.49
C GLU A 100 -11.37 -0.38 12.58
N LEU A 101 -10.72 -1.49 12.21
CA LEU A 101 -9.94 -2.32 13.14
C LEU A 101 -8.77 -1.53 13.74
N TRP A 102 -8.10 -0.70 12.94
CA TRP A 102 -7.04 0.16 13.45
C TRP A 102 -7.55 1.19 14.46
N GLN A 103 -8.69 1.84 14.19
CA GLN A 103 -9.30 2.78 15.14
C GLN A 103 -9.78 2.10 16.42
N ALA A 104 -10.24 0.86 16.33
CA ALA A 104 -10.59 0.05 17.49
C ALA A 104 -9.36 -0.43 18.30
N GLY A 105 -8.14 -0.23 17.79
CA GLY A 105 -6.91 -0.74 18.39
C GLY A 105 -6.70 -2.25 18.19
N GLU A 106 -7.49 -2.88 17.32
CA GLU A 106 -7.44 -4.31 17.00
C GLU A 106 -6.42 -4.63 15.90
N MET A 107 -5.98 -3.62 15.15
CA MET A 107 -4.95 -3.75 14.11
C MET A 107 -3.92 -2.63 14.22
N THR A 108 -2.64 -2.97 14.33
CA THR A 108 -1.56 -1.98 14.31
C THR A 108 -1.20 -1.60 12.89
N LEU A 109 -1.32 -0.33 12.54
CA LEU A 109 -0.95 0.19 11.22
C LEU A 109 0.00 1.38 11.36
N ILE A 110 1.02 1.45 10.52
CA ILE A 110 1.85 2.65 10.39
C ILE A 110 1.21 3.67 9.45
N SER A 111 1.54 4.94 9.61
CA SER A 111 0.97 6.09 8.86
C SER A 111 1.03 5.91 7.34
N PRO A 112 2.13 5.39 6.72
CA PRO A 112 2.12 5.09 5.29
C PRO A 112 1.01 4.11 4.90
N THR A 113 0.79 3.05 5.68
CA THR A 113 -0.25 2.05 5.45
C THR A 113 -1.65 2.63 5.66
N ILE A 114 -1.86 3.38 6.75
CA ILE A 114 -3.11 4.12 7.03
C ILE A 114 -3.45 5.02 5.84
N SER A 115 -2.47 5.79 5.35
CA SER A 115 -2.66 6.69 4.22
C SER A 115 -3.11 5.94 2.96
N MET A 116 -2.59 4.73 2.74
CA MET A 116 -2.96 3.92 1.59
C MET A 116 -4.38 3.41 1.71
N PHE A 117 -4.78 2.90 2.89
CA PHE A 117 -6.16 2.48 3.09
C PHE A 117 -7.15 3.63 2.98
N GLN A 118 -6.84 4.81 3.53
CA GLN A 118 -7.70 5.99 3.38
C GLN A 118 -7.92 6.39 1.92
N ARG A 119 -6.86 6.31 1.09
CA ARG A 119 -6.93 6.60 -0.35
C ARG A 119 -7.72 5.57 -1.14
N LEU A 120 -7.66 4.32 -0.72
CA LEU A 120 -8.35 3.21 -1.37
C LEU A 120 -9.81 3.04 -0.91
N ALA A 121 -10.14 3.50 0.30
CA ALA A 121 -11.46 3.37 0.93
C ALA A 121 -12.61 3.97 0.13
N GLY A 122 -12.34 4.97 -0.71
CA GLY A 122 -13.34 5.62 -1.56
C GLY A 122 -13.72 4.86 -2.83
N PHE A 123 -13.03 3.77 -3.17
CA PHE A 123 -13.28 3.00 -4.39
C PHE A 123 -14.09 1.74 -4.10
N GLY A 124 -15.06 1.44 -4.97
CA GLY A 124 -15.91 0.25 -4.86
C GLY A 124 -15.30 -1.00 -5.49
N SER A 125 -14.27 -0.87 -6.32
CA SER A 125 -13.64 -1.99 -7.01
C SER A 125 -12.17 -1.75 -7.36
N ALA A 126 -11.43 -2.84 -7.61
CA ALA A 126 -10.06 -2.76 -8.13
C ALA A 126 -10.00 -2.10 -9.51
N ASP A 127 -11.06 -2.16 -10.33
CA ASP A 127 -11.09 -1.48 -11.63
C ASP A 127 -11.12 0.04 -11.47
N GLU A 128 -11.91 0.54 -10.52
CA GLU A 128 -11.94 1.97 -10.20
C GLU A 128 -10.58 2.46 -9.68
N VAL A 129 -9.91 1.68 -8.83
CA VAL A 129 -8.56 1.98 -8.34
C VAL A 129 -7.56 2.08 -9.49
N LEU A 130 -7.53 1.10 -10.39
CA LEU A 130 -6.61 1.08 -11.52
C LEU A 130 -6.90 2.20 -12.52
N ALA A 131 -8.17 2.51 -12.76
CA ALA A 131 -8.57 3.65 -13.60
C ALA A 131 -8.09 4.98 -12.99
N ALA A 132 -8.28 5.18 -11.68
CA ALA A 132 -7.77 6.37 -10.98
C ALA A 132 -6.23 6.44 -11.02
N ALA A 133 -5.55 5.31 -10.93
CA ALA A 133 -4.08 5.24 -11.00
C ALA A 133 -3.54 5.53 -12.40
N ALA A 134 -4.25 5.08 -13.44
CA ALA A 134 -3.95 5.43 -14.82
C ALA A 134 -4.22 6.92 -15.11
N TYR A 135 -5.24 7.51 -14.50
CA TYR A 135 -5.57 8.93 -14.64
C TYR A 135 -4.46 9.87 -14.11
N ARG A 136 -3.70 9.44 -13.08
CA ARG A 136 -2.57 10.20 -12.50
C ARG A 136 -2.94 11.63 -12.10
N ALA A 137 -3.96 11.76 -11.24
CA ALA A 137 -4.29 13.04 -10.62
C ALA A 137 -3.05 13.70 -9.98
N PRO A 138 -3.04 15.04 -9.81
CA PRO A 138 -1.92 15.73 -9.17
C PRO A 138 -1.57 15.11 -7.81
N ALA A 139 -0.27 14.94 -7.57
CA ALA A 139 0.21 14.43 -6.30
C ALA A 139 -0.12 15.42 -5.18
N VAL A 140 -0.43 14.90 -4.00
CA VAL A 140 -0.74 15.71 -2.82
C VAL A 140 0.09 15.25 -1.62
N GLN A 141 0.37 16.22 -0.74
CA GLN A 141 1.15 15.98 0.47
C GLN A 141 0.21 15.88 1.68
N ALA A 142 0.34 14.78 2.42
CA ALA A 142 -0.40 14.55 3.65
C ALA A 142 0.25 15.26 4.84
N ARG A 143 -0.45 15.27 5.97
CA ARG A 143 0.07 15.71 7.26
C ARG A 143 -0.23 14.65 8.32
N VAL A 144 0.67 14.52 9.29
CA VAL A 144 0.59 13.55 10.42
C VAL A 144 0.89 14.25 11.73
N LEU A 145 0.42 13.72 12.87
CA LEU A 145 0.82 14.23 14.18
C LEU A 145 2.30 13.95 14.45
N VAL A 146 2.93 14.87 15.16
CA VAL A 146 4.30 14.69 15.67
C VAL A 146 4.34 13.66 16.81
N ASP A 147 3.31 13.63 17.67
CA ASP A 147 3.18 12.74 18.82
C ASP A 147 1.86 11.95 18.77
N PRO A 148 1.84 10.80 18.09
CA PRO A 148 0.62 10.02 17.89
C PRO A 148 0.23 9.16 19.11
N VAL A 149 -1.08 9.07 19.36
CA VAL A 149 -1.67 8.24 20.43
C VAL A 149 -1.29 6.76 20.32
N HIS A 150 -1.07 6.25 19.10
CA HIS A 150 -0.83 4.82 18.84
C HIS A 150 0.67 4.48 18.69
N GLY A 151 1.56 5.34 19.19
CA GLY A 151 3.00 5.14 19.14
C GLY A 151 3.66 5.64 17.84
N GLU A 152 4.99 5.77 17.86
CA GLU A 152 5.76 6.46 16.83
C GLU A 152 5.42 5.96 15.41
N GLY A 153 5.03 6.89 14.54
CA GLY A 153 4.71 6.58 13.16
C GLY A 153 3.33 5.96 12.93
N SER A 154 2.49 5.74 13.95
CA SER A 154 1.09 5.28 13.85
C SER A 154 0.12 6.44 14.10
N SER A 155 0.09 7.42 13.19
CA SER A 155 -0.71 8.63 13.33
C SER A 155 -1.87 8.68 12.35
N LEU A 156 -2.91 9.42 12.73
CA LEU A 156 -3.90 9.91 11.76
C LEU A 156 -3.20 10.67 10.64
N VAL A 157 -3.64 10.39 9.42
CA VAL A 157 -3.18 11.06 8.21
C VAL A 157 -4.29 11.99 7.75
N TRP A 158 -3.95 13.27 7.58
CA TRP A 158 -4.84 14.28 7.01
C TRP A 158 -4.41 14.67 5.61
N TRP A 159 -5.40 14.86 4.75
CA TRP A 159 -5.26 15.27 3.37
C TRP A 159 -5.68 16.73 3.18
N PRO A 160 -5.21 17.41 2.12
CA PRO A 160 -5.67 18.75 1.81
C PRO A 160 -7.20 18.79 1.71
N GLY A 161 -7.83 19.67 2.50
CA GLY A 161 -9.29 19.80 2.60
C GLY A 161 -9.88 19.21 3.89
N ASP A 162 -9.17 18.32 4.59
CA ASP A 162 -9.61 17.79 5.87
C ASP A 162 -9.55 18.87 6.97
N ALA A 163 -10.52 18.85 7.89
CA ALA A 163 -10.59 19.82 8.98
C ALA A 163 -9.32 19.81 9.86
N GLY A 164 -8.71 18.63 10.04
CA GLY A 164 -7.47 18.46 10.82
C GLY A 164 -6.18 18.78 10.06
N TYR A 165 -6.23 19.12 8.77
CA TYR A 165 -5.02 19.29 7.96
C TYR A 165 -4.08 20.35 8.54
N THR A 166 -4.61 21.51 8.97
CA THR A 166 -3.81 22.59 9.57
C THR A 166 -3.85 22.60 11.10
N ALA A 167 -4.26 21.49 11.73
CA ALA A 167 -4.34 21.42 13.18
C ALA A 167 -2.93 21.61 13.82
N PRO A 168 -2.86 22.26 15.00
CA PRO A 168 -1.62 22.34 15.77
C PRO A 168 -1.03 20.94 16.05
N GLY A 169 0.30 20.83 16.06
CA GLY A 169 0.98 19.55 16.29
C GLY A 169 1.04 18.60 15.09
N THR A 170 0.54 19.03 13.92
CA THR A 170 0.73 18.30 12.66
C THR A 170 1.99 18.77 11.93
N ARG A 171 2.59 17.88 11.15
CA ARG A 171 3.69 18.19 10.22
C ARG A 171 3.44 17.58 8.84
N PRO A 172 3.93 18.22 7.76
CA PRO A 172 3.87 17.62 6.44
C PRO A 172 4.66 16.31 6.40
N THR A 173 4.14 15.34 5.65
CA THR A 173 4.87 14.10 5.35
C THR A 173 6.01 14.39 4.38
N MET A 174 7.09 13.61 4.44
CA MET A 174 8.10 13.64 3.38
C MET A 174 7.67 12.63 2.31
N GLY A 175 7.57 13.10 1.06
CA GLY A 175 6.97 12.34 -0.03
C GLY A 175 5.59 12.87 -0.40
N TRP A 176 4.88 12.12 -1.23
CA TRP A 176 3.62 12.53 -1.84
C TRP A 176 2.82 11.31 -2.26
N MET A 177 1.52 11.48 -2.37
CA MET A 177 0.59 10.42 -2.71
C MET A 177 -0.25 10.84 -3.90
N TRP A 178 -0.54 9.86 -4.75
CA TRP A 178 -1.47 9.95 -5.86
C TRP A 178 -2.77 9.21 -5.50
N LEU A 179 -3.73 9.27 -6.43
CA LEU A 179 -5.15 8.91 -6.30
C LEU A 179 -5.90 9.90 -5.40
N PRO A 180 -6.60 10.88 -5.97
CA PRO A 180 -7.84 10.53 -6.62
C PRO A 180 -8.19 11.37 -7.87
N GLY A 181 -8.93 10.72 -8.75
CA GLY A 181 -9.85 11.30 -9.73
C GLY A 181 -10.24 10.17 -10.69
N PRO A 182 -11.53 9.92 -10.99
CA PRO A 182 -12.66 10.87 -10.98
C PRO A 182 -13.94 10.41 -10.21
N THR A 183 -14.91 11.31 -9.96
CA THR A 183 -16.32 10.97 -9.57
C THR A 183 -17.27 12.14 -9.89
N PRO A 184 -18.46 11.99 -10.58
CA PRO A 184 -19.81 11.83 -9.95
C PRO A 184 -20.89 11.11 -10.86
N PRO A 185 -22.16 10.74 -10.47
CA PRO A 185 -23.12 11.45 -9.59
C PRO A 185 -23.65 10.66 -8.38
N GLY A 186 -23.65 11.33 -7.21
CA GLY A 186 -24.67 11.13 -6.17
C GLY A 186 -24.22 10.89 -4.72
N GLY A 187 -22.96 10.54 -4.44
CA GLY A 187 -22.53 10.20 -3.08
C GLY A 187 -21.58 11.22 -2.46
N PRO A 188 -21.85 11.79 -1.27
CA PRO A 188 -20.79 12.41 -0.49
C PRO A 188 -19.77 11.34 -0.07
N LEU A 189 -18.52 11.75 0.14
CA LEU A 189 -17.58 10.97 0.94
C LEU A 189 -18.25 10.61 2.27
N PRO A 190 -18.03 9.40 2.83
CA PRO A 190 -18.46 9.15 4.20
C PRO A 190 -17.87 10.23 5.09
N ALA A 191 -18.73 11.13 5.55
CA ALA A 191 -18.41 12.01 6.64
C ALA A 191 -18.25 11.13 7.88
N ALA A 192 -17.20 11.43 8.65
CA ALA A 192 -16.87 10.87 9.96
C ALA A 192 -16.10 9.54 9.98
N MET A 193 -14.79 9.66 9.81
CA MET A 193 -13.82 9.08 10.75
C MET A 193 -13.05 10.22 11.45
N MET A 194 -13.77 11.29 11.80
CA MET A 194 -13.27 12.40 12.61
C MET A 194 -13.97 12.32 13.96
N GLY A 195 -13.32 11.65 14.90
CA GLY A 195 -13.60 11.63 16.33
C GLY A 195 -12.28 11.58 17.06
#